data_AF-A0A1F8LMK0-F1
#
_entry.id   AF-A0A1F8LMK0-F1
#
_cell.length_a   1.000
_cell.length_b   1.000
_cell.length_c   1.000
_cell.angle_alpha   90.00
_cell.angle_beta   90.00
_cell.angle_gamma   90.00
#
_symmetry.space_group_name_H-M   'P 1'
#
loop_
_entity.id
_entity.type
_entity.pdbx_description
1 polymer ?
#
loop_
_entity_poly.entity_id
_entity_poly.type
_entity_poly.pdbx_seq_one_letter_code
_entity_poly.pdbx_strand_id
1 'polypeptide(L)'
;MIAIEADFNHLDGEGRLLLADLAIHEATPFAEIAQSADRILFVDGGEFVEGRIVEDERRGWVGEADWNTQDTLRAYPADRPVLTPVAG
;
A
#
# COMPACT_ATOMS: atom_id res chain seq x y z
N MET A 1 -12.12 -2.22 -3.81
CA MET A 1 -10.76 -2.40 -3.25
C MET A 1 -9.79 -1.73 -4.19
N ILE A 2 -8.90 -0.91 -3.65
CA ILE A 2 -7.88 -0.16 -4.39
C ILE A 2 -6.51 -0.68 -3.94
N ALA A 3 -5.66 -1.06 -4.88
CA ALA A 3 -4.30 -1.48 -4.59
C ALA A 3 -3.31 -0.37 -4.94
N ILE A 4 -2.36 -0.11 -4.05
CA ILE A 4 -1.33 0.92 -4.20
C ILE A 4 0.01 0.23 -4.01
N GLU A 5 0.83 0.25 -5.06
CA GLU A 5 2.23 -0.17 -4.94
C GLU A 5 2.97 0.88 -4.10
N ALA A 6 3.64 0.46 -3.03
CA ALA A 6 4.40 1.31 -2.13
C ALA A 6 5.65 0.57 -1.64
N ASP A 7 6.74 1.30 -1.39
CA ASP A 7 7.95 0.72 -0.78
C ASP A 7 7.78 0.65 0.73
N PHE A 8 7.76 -0.56 1.31
CA PHE A 8 7.55 -0.74 2.74
C PHE A 8 8.76 -0.32 3.59
N ASN A 9 9.90 -0.01 2.96
CA ASN A 9 11.06 0.57 3.65
C ASN A 9 10.97 2.10 3.78
N HIS A 10 10.07 2.75 3.05
CA HIS A 10 9.87 4.20 3.08
C HIS A 10 8.78 4.59 4.09
N LEU A 11 9.13 4.42 5.37
CA LEU A 11 8.26 4.74 6.50
C LEU A 11 8.65 6.07 7.14
N ASP A 12 7.67 6.74 7.73
CA ASP A 12 7.93 7.81 8.68
C ASP A 12 8.31 7.28 10.08
N GLY A 13 8.59 8.20 11.01
CA GLY A 13 8.95 7.85 12.38
C GLY A 13 7.83 7.20 13.20
N GLU A 14 6.62 7.10 12.65
CA GLU A 14 5.43 6.48 13.25
C GLU A 14 5.05 5.16 12.55
N GLY A 15 5.83 4.74 11.54
CA GLY A 15 5.56 3.52 10.78
C GLY A 15 4.48 3.67 9.71
N ARG A 16 4.18 4.90 9.27
CA ARG A 16 3.27 5.18 8.15
C ARG A 16 4.05 5.24 6.83
N LEU A 17 3.46 4.75 5.75
CA LEU A 17 4.05 4.75 4.42
C LEU A 17 4.10 6.17 3.85
N LEU A 18 5.27 6.58 3.38
CA LEU A 18 5.45 7.87 2.70
C LEU A 18 5.00 7.74 1.24
N LEU A 19 3.82 8.30 0.92
CA LEU A 19 3.26 8.19 -0.43
C LEU A 19 3.86 9.22 -1.41
N ALA A 20 4.64 10.18 -0.90
CA ALA A 20 5.39 11.14 -1.72
C ALA A 20 6.41 10.47 -2.65
N ASP A 21 6.92 9.30 -2.25
CA ASP A 21 7.94 8.57 -3.01
C ASP A 21 7.33 7.61 -4.05
N LEU A 22 5.99 7.59 -4.17
CA LEU A 22 5.32 6.81 -5.20
C LEU A 22 5.67 7.37 -6.58
N ALA A 23 6.06 6.47 -7.50
CA ALA A 23 6.39 6.83 -8.88
C ALA A 23 5.26 7.58 -9.61
N ILE A 24 4.02 7.45 -9.14
CA ILE A 24 2.82 8.08 -9.70
C ILE A 24 2.18 9.12 -8.77
N HIS A 25 2.90 9.58 -7.73
CA HIS A 25 2.39 10.48 -6.69
C HIS A 25 1.61 11.67 -7.26
N GLU A 26 2.20 12.41 -8.21
CA GLU A 26 1.62 13.63 -8.78
C GLU A 26 0.28 13.42 -9.50
N ALA A 27 0.03 12.21 -10.02
CA ALA A 27 -1.20 11.87 -10.74
C ALA A 27 -2.20 11.06 -9.89
N THR A 28 -1.82 10.70 -8.67
CA THR A 28 -2.64 9.84 -7.82
C THR A 28 -3.67 10.68 -7.06
N PRO A 29 -4.98 10.41 -7.20
CA PRO A 29 -6.01 11.20 -6.55
C PRO A 29 -6.21 10.80 -5.08
N PHE A 30 -5.22 11.06 -4.23
CA PHE A 30 -5.22 10.62 -2.83
C PHE A 30 -6.43 11.12 -2.03
N ALA A 31 -6.87 12.36 -2.29
CA ALA A 31 -8.05 12.92 -1.63
C ALA A 31 -9.34 12.13 -1.92
N GLU A 32 -9.52 11.69 -3.17
CA GLU A 32 -10.69 10.91 -3.59
C GLU A 32 -10.60 9.48 -3.06
N ILE A 33 -9.41 8.89 -3.07
CA ILE A 33 -9.17 7.56 -2.51
C ILE A 33 -9.43 7.55 -1.00
N ALA A 34 -8.95 8.56 -0.27
CA ALA A 34 -9.16 8.69 1.17
C ALA A 34 -10.64 8.87 1.55
N GLN A 35 -11.43 9.47 0.66
CA GLN A 35 -12.89 9.65 0.83
C GLN A 35 -13.70 8.42 0.38
N SER A 36 -13.08 7.49 -0.36
CA SER A 36 -13.76 6.29 -0.82
C SER A 36 -14.07 5.34 0.35
N ALA A 37 -15.15 4.57 0.23
CA ALA A 37 -15.44 3.46 1.14
C ALA A 37 -14.67 2.18 0.77
N ASP A 38 -13.74 2.27 -0.19
CA ASP A 38 -12.96 1.14 -0.67
C ASP A 38 -11.86 0.76 0.33
N ARG A 39 -11.66 -0.55 0.51
CA ARG A 39 -10.48 -1.08 1.20
C ARG A 39 -9.22 -0.75 0.40
N ILE A 40 -8.19 -0.23 1.07
CA ILE A 40 -6.88 0.03 0.49
C ILE A 40 -5.95 -1.12 0.82
N LEU A 41 -5.25 -1.62 -0.20
CA LEU A 41 -4.22 -2.64 -0.08
C LEU A 41 -2.89 -2.05 -0.54
N PHE A 42 -1.94 -1.88 0.36
CA PHE A 42 -0.57 -1.54 0.02
C PHE A 42 0.18 -2.80 -0.41
N VAL A 43 0.96 -2.68 -1.49
CA VAL A 43 1.67 -3.80 -2.12
C VAL A 43 3.14 -3.45 -2.27
N ASP A 44 4.01 -4.31 -1.77
CA ASP A 44 5.46 -4.25 -2.02
C ASP A 44 5.94 -5.61 -2.54
N GLY A 45 6.08 -5.71 -3.86
CA GLY A 45 6.41 -6.98 -4.52
C GLY A 45 5.38 -8.08 -4.25
N GLY A 46 5.69 -8.97 -3.30
CA GLY A 46 4.83 -10.09 -2.86
C GLY A 46 4.22 -9.91 -1.48
N GLU A 47 4.48 -8.79 -0.82
CA GLU A 47 3.94 -8.45 0.50
C GLU A 47 2.69 -7.58 0.35
N PHE A 48 1.71 -7.82 1.24
CA PHE A 48 0.39 -7.18 1.18
C PHE A 48 -0.03 -6.73 2.57
N VAL A 49 -0.38 -5.45 2.71
CA VAL A 49 -0.83 -4.87 3.98
C VAL A 49 -2.04 -3.97 3.72
N GLU A 50 -3.10 -4.16 4.50
CA GLU A 50 -4.28 -3.30 4.42
C GLU A 50 -4.04 -1.98 5.14
N GLY A 51 -4.81 -0.95 4.78
CA GLY A 51 -4.77 0.29 5.53
C GLY A 51 -5.68 1.35 4.96
N ARG A 52 -5.28 2.61 5.17
CA ARG A 52 -5.99 3.79 4.66
C ARG A 52 -5.02 4.88 4.28
N ILE A 53 -5.50 5.83 3.46
CA ILE A 53 -4.75 7.03 3.10
C ILE A 53 -5.24 8.16 4.01
N VAL A 54 -4.30 8.89 4.60
CA VAL A 54 -4.58 10.04 5.48
C VAL A 54 -3.73 11.22 5.09
N GLU A 55 -4.27 12.43 5.27
CA GLU A 55 -3.52 13.67 5.08
C GLU A 55 -2.73 14.00 6.35
N ASP A 56 -1.42 14.21 6.20
CA ASP A 56 -0.52 14.71 7.23
C ASP A 56 -0.11 16.14 6.91
N GLU A 57 -0.30 17.06 7.86
CA GLU A 57 -0.07 18.50 7.66
C GLU A 57 1.38 18.86 7.29
N ARG A 58 2.35 17.97 7.56
CA ARG A 58 3.78 18.22 7.35
C ARG A 58 4.34 17.46 6.16
N ARG A 59 3.78 16.29 5.86
CA ARG A 59 4.29 15.35 4.86
C ARG A 59 3.37 15.18 3.65
N GLY A 60 2.16 15.72 3.70
CA GLY A 60 1.13 15.48 2.69
C GLY A 60 0.46 14.12 2.90
N TRP A 61 0.12 13.44 1.81
CA TRP A 61 -0.58 12.15 1.90
C TRP A 61 0.34 11.03 2.37
N VAL A 62 -0.10 10.27 3.36
CA VAL A 62 0.59 9.09 3.90
C VAL A 62 -0.34 7.87 3.95
N GLY A 63 0.25 6.68 3.90
CA GLY A 63 -0.45 5.41 4.06
C GLY A 63 -0.39 4.95 5.51
N GLU A 64 -1.51 4.95 6.21
CA GLU A 64 -1.63 4.34 7.53
C GLU A 64 -1.91 2.84 7.34
N ALA A 65 -0.82 2.07 7.30
CA ALA A 65 -0.85 0.62 7.16
C ALA A 65 -1.21 -0.06 8.49
N ASP A 66 -2.15 -1.01 8.44
CA ASP A 66 -2.42 -1.94 9.53
C ASP A 66 -1.50 -3.15 9.39
N TRP A 67 -0.28 -3.01 9.91
CA TRP A 67 0.76 -4.04 9.87
C TRP A 67 0.33 -5.40 10.45
N ASN A 68 -0.71 -5.46 11.27
CA ASN A 68 -1.24 -6.74 11.77
C ASN A 68 -1.91 -7.57 10.67
N THR A 69 -2.24 -6.95 9.53
CA THR A 69 -2.80 -7.63 8.36
C THR A 69 -1.74 -8.20 7.42
N GLN A 70 -0.45 -7.92 7.68
CA GLN A 70 0.64 -8.55 6.94
C GLN A 70 0.52 -10.08 7.02
N ASP A 71 0.88 -10.77 5.93
CA ASP A 71 0.74 -12.23 5.77
C ASP A 71 -0.69 -12.80 5.76
N THR A 72 -1.73 -12.00 6.00
CA THR A 72 -3.12 -12.48 5.95
C THR A 72 -3.58 -12.72 4.51
N LEU A 73 -3.14 -11.86 3.58
CA LEU A 73 -3.32 -12.03 2.15
C LEU A 73 -2.02 -12.57 1.54
N ARG A 74 -2.13 -13.66 0.78
CA ARG A 74 -0.98 -14.34 0.15
C ARG A 74 -0.78 -13.97 -1.33
N ALA A 75 -1.78 -13.37 -1.98
CA ALA A 75 -1.72 -12.98 -3.39
C ALA A 75 -2.77 -11.90 -3.73
N TYR A 76 -2.39 -10.97 -4.61
CA TYR A 76 -3.31 -10.01 -5.23
C TYR A 76 -2.92 -9.69 -6.70
N PRO A 77 -3.88 -9.60 -7.63
CA PRO A 77 -5.26 -10.07 -7.48
C PRO A 77 -5.29 -11.59 -7.28
N ALA A 78 -6.32 -12.10 -6.59
CA ALA A 78 -6.43 -13.51 -6.18
C ALA A 78 -6.31 -14.51 -7.34
N ASP A 79 -6.51 -14.04 -8.58
CA ASP A 79 -6.53 -14.82 -9.80
C ASP A 79 -5.15 -14.94 -10.48
N ARG A 80 -4.11 -14.28 -9.94
CA ARG A 80 -2.74 -14.45 -10.45
C ARG A 80 -2.09 -15.66 -9.77
N PRO A 81 -1.63 -16.67 -10.53
CA PRO A 81 -0.89 -17.77 -9.94
C PRO A 81 0.37 -17.21 -9.27
N VAL A 82 0.55 -17.54 -7.99
CA VAL A 82 1.80 -17.29 -7.26
C VAL A 82 2.89 -18.02 -8.05
N LEU A 83 3.76 -17.27 -8.72
CA LEU A 83 4.92 -17.82 -9.41
C LEU A 83 5.85 -18.39 -8.34
N THR A 84 5.66 -19.66 -8.02
CA THR A 84 6.58 -20.40 -7.16
C THR A 84 7.92 -20.46 -7.91
N PRO A 85 9.05 -20.08 -7.30
CA PRO A 85 10.35 -20.27 -7.93
C PRO A 85 10.54 -21.77 -8.14
N VAL A 86 10.68 -22.20 -9.38
CA VAL A 86 11.10 -23.57 -9.68
C VAL A 86 12.56 -23.64 -9.27
N ALA A 87 12.86 -24.35 -8.17
CA ALA A 87 14.22 -24.70 -7.83
C ALA A 87 14.77 -25.58 -8.96
N GLY A 88 15.70 -25.02 -9.75
CA GLY A 88 16.50 -25.73 -10.73
C GLY A 88 17.86 -26.11 -10.18
#